data_AF-A0A1Y1MZT2-F1
#
_entry.id   AF-A0A1Y1MZT2-F1
#
_cell.length_a   1.000
_cell.length_b   1.000
_cell.length_c   1.000
_cell.angle_alpha   90.00
_cell.angle_beta   90.00
_cell.angle_gamma   90.00
#
_symmetry.space_group_name_H-M   'P 1'
#
loop_
_entity.id
_entity.type
_entity.pdbx_description
1 polymer ?
#
loop_
_entity_poly.entity_id
_entity_poly.type
_entity_poly.pdbx_seq_one_letter_code
_entity_poly.pdbx_strand_id
1 'polypeptide(L)'
;MSSYCNNSHFTTESGYLNLHNVHKNCHIVCTETAKVNLVSFDGNLQACMERGEANIQIARIEGDSKITMTKEGALKLKLSNECLESSTFKILAKDLEINKDISVLLSEDDNYKIIRNDTSISNTLIHCPYGGVVVESLSWKEMFNLG
;
A
#
# COMPACT_ATOMS: atom_id res chain seq x y z
N MET A 1 -3.85 3.93 26.19
CA MET A 1 -5.26 3.88 25.73
C MET A 1 -5.25 3.44 24.28
N SER A 2 -5.75 2.24 23.99
CA SER A 2 -5.89 1.73 22.62
C SER A 2 -7.26 2.17 22.08
N SER A 3 -7.27 3.10 21.12
CA SER A 3 -8.49 3.45 20.40
C SER A 3 -8.73 2.38 19.33
N TYR A 4 -9.66 1.46 19.59
CA TYR A 4 -10.04 0.41 18.64
C TYR A 4 -11.12 0.98 17.71
N CYS A 5 -10.71 1.55 16.59
CA CYS A 5 -11.63 2.12 15.61
C CYS A 5 -11.93 1.11 14.50
N ASN A 6 -13.20 0.97 14.11
CA ASN A 6 -13.59 0.12 12.98
C ASN A 6 -13.36 0.80 11.62
N ASN A 7 -13.48 2.13 11.59
CA ASN A 7 -13.39 2.93 10.37
C ASN A 7 -12.61 4.21 10.69
N SER A 8 -11.38 4.31 10.19
CA SER A 8 -10.56 5.51 10.34
C SER A 8 -10.60 6.31 9.04
N HIS A 9 -10.76 7.64 9.16
CA HIS A 9 -10.74 8.55 8.03
C HIS A 9 -9.75 9.68 8.30
N PHE A 10 -8.82 9.89 7.38
CA PHE A 10 -7.79 10.91 7.48
C PHE A 10 -7.79 11.75 6.20
N THR A 11 -7.81 13.08 6.36
CA THR A 11 -7.81 14.02 5.24
C THR A 11 -6.78 15.11 5.48
N THR A 12 -6.03 15.44 4.44
CA THR A 12 -5.16 16.62 4.42
C THR A 12 -5.18 17.22 3.02
N GLU A 13 -5.05 18.54 2.90
CA GLU A 13 -4.84 19.18 1.60
C GLU A 13 -3.39 19.03 1.20
N SER A 14 -2.50 19.66 1.98
CA SER A 14 -1.05 19.53 1.91
C SER A 14 -0.48 19.21 3.30
N GLY A 15 0.67 18.55 3.37
CA GLY A 15 1.35 18.29 4.66
C GLY A 15 1.86 16.87 4.85
N TYR A 16 2.01 16.46 6.11
CA TYR A 16 2.56 15.15 6.48
C TYR A 16 1.58 14.37 7.37
N LEU A 17 1.17 13.19 6.92
CA LEU A 17 0.41 12.23 7.71
C LEU A 17 1.35 11.12 8.17
N ASN A 18 1.52 10.99 9.48
CA ASN A 18 2.29 9.92 10.10
C ASN A 18 1.35 9.02 10.91
N LEU A 19 1.01 7.87 10.35
CA LEU A 19 0.00 6.96 10.86
C LEU A 19 0.66 5.63 11.24
N HIS A 20 0.40 5.17 12.45
CA HIS A 20 0.99 3.96 13.02
C HIS A 20 -0.11 3.07 13.56
N ASN A 21 0.00 1.76 13.33
CA ASN A 21 -0.91 0.75 13.89
C ASN A 21 -2.38 1.06 13.58
N VAL A 22 -2.67 1.44 12.34
CA VAL A 22 -4.03 1.62 11.86
C VAL A 22 -4.59 0.27 11.45
N HIS A 23 -5.78 -0.06 11.95
CA HIS A 23 -6.41 -1.35 11.74
C HIS A 23 -7.77 -1.21 11.05
N LYS A 24 -8.28 -2.33 10.52
CA LYS A 24 -9.63 -2.47 9.93
C LYS A 24 -9.80 -1.56 8.71
N ASN A 25 -10.89 -0.82 8.59
CA ASN A 25 -11.13 0.01 7.42
C ASN A 25 -10.44 1.36 7.59
N CYS A 26 -9.54 1.69 6.68
CA CYS A 26 -8.85 2.97 6.67
C CYS A 26 -9.06 3.68 5.33
N HIS A 27 -9.48 4.95 5.41
CA HIS A 27 -9.64 5.82 4.27
C HIS A 27 -8.74 7.05 4.43
N ILE A 28 -7.79 7.22 3.50
CA ILE A 28 -6.86 8.36 3.47
C ILE A 28 -7.16 9.17 2.20
N VAL A 29 -7.34 10.48 2.34
CA VAL A 29 -7.55 11.40 1.22
C VAL A 29 -6.56 12.56 1.33
N CYS A 30 -5.70 12.72 0.32
CA CYS A 30 -4.77 13.84 0.19
C CYS A 30 -5.05 14.58 -1.12
N THR A 31 -5.56 15.81 -1.05
CA THR A 31 -6.10 16.50 -2.24
C THR A 31 -5.09 17.37 -2.99
N GLU A 32 -3.94 17.67 -2.41
CA GLU A 32 -2.83 18.38 -3.08
C GLU A 32 -1.50 17.61 -2.91
N THR A 33 -0.48 18.24 -2.31
CA THR A 33 0.85 17.63 -2.13
C THR A 33 1.03 17.15 -0.70
N ALA A 34 1.07 15.84 -0.51
CA ALA A 34 1.21 15.25 0.82
C ALA A 34 2.34 14.23 0.90
N LYS A 35 2.89 14.10 2.10
CA LYS A 35 3.74 12.97 2.50
C LYS A 35 2.93 12.07 3.42
N VAL A 36 2.81 10.80 3.09
CA VAL A 36 2.10 9.80 3.90
C VAL A 36 3.09 8.75 4.36
N ASN A 37 3.20 8.56 5.66
CA ASN A 37 3.87 7.43 6.26
C ASN A 37 2.82 6.61 7.00
N LEU A 38 2.51 5.42 6.48
CA LEU A 38 1.59 4.47 7.10
C LEU A 38 2.37 3.22 7.47
N VAL A 39 2.52 2.95 8.76
CA VAL A 39 3.32 1.84 9.28
C VAL A 39 2.43 0.85 10.04
N SER A 40 2.72 -0.44 9.86
CA SER A 40 2.02 -1.55 10.53
C SER A 40 0.52 -1.57 10.25
N PHE A 41 0.12 -1.38 9.00
CA PHE A 41 -1.29 -1.45 8.60
C PHE A 41 -1.80 -2.89 8.54
N ASP A 42 -2.99 -3.13 9.08
CA ASP A 42 -3.69 -4.42 9.03
C ASP A 42 -5.20 -4.20 8.82
N GLY A 43 -5.70 -4.49 7.61
CA GLY A 43 -7.12 -4.34 7.29
C GLY A 43 -7.40 -4.01 5.82
N ASN A 44 -8.37 -3.14 5.57
CA ASN A 44 -8.79 -2.68 4.24
C ASN A 44 -8.39 -1.22 4.03
N LEU A 45 -7.58 -0.95 3.01
CA LEU A 45 -7.05 0.39 2.75
C LEU A 45 -7.68 1.00 1.51
N GLN A 46 -8.22 2.21 1.65
CA GLN A 46 -8.59 3.09 0.56
C GLN A 46 -7.74 4.36 0.68
N ALA A 47 -6.69 4.50 -0.11
CA ALA A 47 -5.81 5.66 -0.09
C ALA A 47 -5.87 6.38 -1.44
N CYS A 48 -6.30 7.65 -1.42
CA CYS A 48 -6.31 8.50 -2.59
C CYS A 48 -5.42 9.71 -2.34
N MET A 49 -4.39 9.86 -3.16
CA MET A 49 -3.45 10.98 -3.13
C MET A 49 -3.41 11.65 -4.49
N GLU A 50 -3.34 12.98 -4.52
CA GLU A 50 -3.14 13.68 -5.78
C GLU A 50 -1.67 13.59 -6.21
N ARG A 51 -0.74 14.08 -5.39
CA ARG A 51 0.72 13.98 -5.61
C ARG A 51 1.52 13.94 -4.32
N GLY A 52 2.79 13.54 -4.43
CA GLY A 52 3.75 13.56 -3.32
C GLY A 52 4.43 12.22 -3.08
N GLU A 53 4.63 11.87 -1.82
CA GLU A 53 5.39 10.68 -1.41
C GLU A 53 4.58 9.85 -0.42
N ALA A 54 4.52 8.54 -0.64
CA ALA A 54 3.87 7.60 0.27
C ALA A 54 4.83 6.47 0.63
N ASN A 55 5.10 6.27 1.91
CA ASN A 55 5.70 5.05 2.45
C ASN A 55 4.60 4.28 3.19
N ILE A 56 4.18 3.15 2.62
CA ILE A 56 3.07 2.35 3.14
C ILE A 56 3.61 0.96 3.45
N GLN A 57 3.45 0.53 4.69
CA GLN A 57 3.85 -0.77 5.19
C GLN A 57 2.61 -1.56 5.61
N ILE A 58 2.37 -2.68 4.95
CA ILE A 58 1.16 -3.49 5.07
C ILE A 58 1.53 -4.85 5.64
N ALA A 59 1.05 -5.14 6.85
CA ALA A 59 1.22 -6.43 7.50
C ALA A 59 0.20 -7.46 7.01
N ARG A 60 -1.02 -7.01 6.68
CA ARG A 60 -2.07 -7.88 6.15
C ARG A 60 -3.17 -7.06 5.48
N ILE A 61 -3.75 -7.62 4.42
CA ILE A 61 -4.96 -7.10 3.78
C ILE A 61 -6.13 -8.06 4.01
N GLU A 62 -7.18 -7.58 4.65
CA GLU A 62 -8.36 -8.39 5.02
C GLU A 62 -9.47 -8.39 3.95
N GLY A 63 -9.31 -7.62 2.87
CA GLY A 63 -10.32 -7.41 1.85
C GLY A 63 -9.88 -6.42 0.77
N ASP A 64 -10.77 -6.14 -0.18
CA ASP A 64 -10.37 -5.37 -1.37
C ASP A 64 -9.92 -3.95 -1.01
N SER A 65 -8.72 -3.61 -1.50
CA SER A 65 -8.01 -2.38 -1.14
C SER A 65 -7.56 -1.63 -2.39
N LYS A 66 -7.37 -0.33 -2.25
CA LYS A 66 -6.95 0.54 -3.35
C LYS A 66 -6.03 1.63 -2.87
N ILE A 67 -4.93 1.82 -3.57
CA ILE A 67 -4.00 2.94 -3.39
C ILE A 67 -3.88 3.65 -4.74
N THR A 68 -4.22 4.93 -4.78
CA THR A 68 -4.12 5.73 -6.00
C THR A 68 -3.30 6.99 -5.80
N MET A 69 -2.45 7.27 -6.78
CA MET A 69 -1.78 8.55 -6.94
C MET A 69 -2.06 9.10 -8.33
N THR A 70 -2.82 10.19 -8.44
CA THR A 70 -3.40 10.63 -9.72
C THR A 70 -2.50 11.55 -10.53
N LYS A 71 -1.45 12.10 -9.92
CA LYS A 71 -0.39 12.92 -10.55
C LYS A 71 0.98 12.39 -10.15
N GLU A 72 2.04 13.16 -10.43
CA GLU A 72 3.42 12.77 -10.17
C GLU A 72 3.70 12.53 -8.68
N GLY A 73 4.48 11.50 -8.39
CA GLY A 73 4.93 11.19 -7.05
C GLY A 73 5.58 9.82 -6.95
N ALA A 74 5.81 9.38 -5.72
CA ALA A 74 6.47 8.12 -5.42
C ALA A 74 5.73 7.34 -4.34
N LEU A 75 5.49 6.06 -4.59
CA LEU A 75 4.96 5.11 -3.61
C LEU A 75 6.03 4.06 -3.31
N LYS A 76 6.43 3.99 -2.05
CA LYS A 76 7.18 2.88 -1.49
C LYS A 76 6.22 1.98 -0.73
N LEU A 77 6.00 0.78 -1.25
CA LEU A 77 5.13 -0.23 -0.68
C LEU A 77 5.98 -1.35 -0.07
N LYS A 78 5.81 -1.58 1.22
CA LYS A 78 6.46 -2.65 1.97
C LYS A 78 5.41 -3.65 2.41
N LEU A 79 5.55 -4.88 1.98
CA LEU A 79 4.59 -5.94 2.23
C LEU A 79 5.22 -6.98 3.15
N SER A 80 4.49 -7.49 4.14
CA SER A 80 4.92 -8.70 4.82
C SER A 80 4.87 -9.89 3.87
N ASN A 81 5.67 -10.92 4.17
CA ASN A 81 5.58 -12.21 3.47
C ASN A 81 4.15 -12.77 3.51
N GLU A 82 3.47 -12.68 4.66
CA GLU A 82 2.09 -13.15 4.82
C GLU A 82 1.13 -12.39 3.92
N CYS A 83 1.32 -11.07 3.78
CA CYS A 83 0.49 -10.26 2.92
C CYS A 83 0.67 -10.64 1.44
N LEU A 84 1.91 -10.96 1.03
CA LEU A 84 2.21 -11.48 -0.31
C LEU A 84 1.62 -12.89 -0.53
N GLU A 85 1.54 -13.70 0.53
CA GLU A 85 0.96 -15.04 0.49
C GLU A 85 -0.58 -15.05 0.52
N SER A 86 -1.22 -14.00 1.05
CA SER A 86 -2.69 -13.95 1.19
C SER A 86 -3.39 -13.07 0.15
N SER A 87 -2.66 -12.26 -0.62
CA SER A 87 -3.26 -11.20 -1.43
C SER A 87 -2.68 -11.13 -2.84
N THR A 88 -3.52 -10.73 -3.80
CA THR A 88 -3.08 -10.39 -5.15
C THR A 88 -2.99 -8.87 -5.29
N PHE A 89 -1.89 -8.37 -5.86
CA PHE A 89 -1.67 -6.96 -6.13
C PHE A 89 -1.65 -6.70 -7.63
N LYS A 90 -2.49 -5.78 -8.10
CA LYS A 90 -2.49 -5.29 -9.48
C LYS A 90 -1.92 -3.89 -9.49
N ILE A 91 -0.80 -3.69 -10.20
CA ILE A 91 0.01 -2.48 -10.12
C ILE A 91 0.13 -1.84 -11.49
N LEU A 92 -0.38 -0.61 -11.61
CA LEU A 92 -0.12 0.29 -12.73
C LEU A 92 0.73 1.45 -12.23
N ALA A 93 1.92 1.59 -12.79
CA ALA A 93 2.88 2.64 -12.45
C ALA A 93 3.61 3.10 -13.70
N LYS A 94 4.10 4.35 -13.70
CA LYS A 94 5.01 4.84 -14.75
C LYS A 94 6.34 4.09 -14.68
N ASP A 95 6.90 4.03 -13.48
CA ASP A 95 8.14 3.33 -13.16
C ASP A 95 7.83 2.31 -12.06
N LEU A 96 8.16 1.03 -12.27
CA LEU A 96 7.95 -0.02 -11.28
C LEU A 96 9.25 -0.75 -10.97
N GLU A 97 9.59 -0.80 -9.69
CA GLU A 97 10.65 -1.63 -9.16
C GLU A 97 10.05 -2.64 -8.17
N ILE A 98 10.33 -3.93 -8.37
CA ILE A 98 9.96 -5.01 -7.45
C ILE A 98 11.25 -5.63 -6.95
N ASN A 99 11.43 -5.70 -5.64
CA ASN A 99 12.59 -6.34 -5.04
C ASN A 99 12.63 -7.83 -5.43
N LYS A 100 13.82 -8.33 -5.75
CA LYS A 100 14.09 -9.70 -6.24
C LYS A 100 13.67 -10.79 -5.26
N ASP A 101 13.59 -10.47 -3.96
CA ASP A 101 13.21 -11.41 -2.91
C ASP A 101 11.71 -11.73 -2.91
N ILE A 102 10.91 -11.01 -3.71
CA ILE A 102 9.48 -11.30 -3.91
C ILE A 102 9.34 -12.48 -4.89
N SER A 103 9.20 -13.70 -4.35
CA SER A 103 9.17 -14.96 -5.10
C SER A 103 7.79 -15.37 -5.67
N VAL A 104 6.84 -14.44 -5.79
CA VAL A 104 5.47 -14.73 -6.23
C VAL A 104 5.37 -14.77 -7.76
N LEU A 105 4.29 -15.37 -8.28
CA LEU A 105 4.01 -15.39 -9.71
C LEU A 105 3.80 -13.95 -10.20
N LEU A 106 4.72 -13.47 -11.01
CA LEU A 106 4.57 -12.21 -11.74
C LEU A 106 3.88 -12.50 -13.06
N SER A 107 2.74 -11.86 -13.30
CA SER A 107 2.07 -11.85 -14.60
C SER A 107 1.83 -10.41 -15.06
N GLU A 108 1.58 -10.25 -16.35
CA GLU A 108 1.28 -8.95 -16.95
C GLU A 108 -0.09 -9.02 -17.62
N ASP A 109 -0.87 -7.95 -17.49
CA ASP A 109 -2.19 -7.82 -18.11
C ASP A 109 -2.39 -6.38 -18.57
N ASP A 110 -2.50 -6.17 -19.88
CA ASP A 110 -2.54 -4.87 -20.56
C ASP A 110 -1.42 -3.90 -20.11
N ASN A 111 -1.72 -3.09 -19.09
CA ASN A 111 -0.85 -2.05 -18.52
C ASN A 111 -0.44 -2.34 -17.07
N TYR A 112 -0.90 -3.45 -16.49
CA TYR A 112 -0.69 -3.80 -15.09
C TYR A 112 0.37 -4.89 -14.95
N LYS A 113 1.25 -4.72 -13.96
CA LYS A 113 2.05 -5.81 -13.40
C LYS A 113 1.26 -6.41 -12.24
N ILE A 114 1.18 -7.72 -12.19
CA ILE A 114 0.41 -8.43 -11.18
C ILE A 114 1.37 -9.25 -10.33
N ILE A 115 1.36 -8.99 -9.03
CA ILE A 115 1.96 -9.86 -8.02
C ILE A 115 0.84 -10.79 -7.57
N ARG A 116 0.87 -12.03 -8.04
CA ARG A 116 -0.26 -12.96 -7.96
C ARG A 116 -0.02 -14.06 -6.93
N ASN A 117 -1.06 -14.34 -6.15
CA ASN A 117 -1.18 -15.59 -5.40
C ASN A 117 -2.48 -16.30 -5.79
N ASP A 118 -2.38 -17.53 -6.31
CA ASP A 118 -3.54 -18.31 -6.77
C ASP A 118 -4.52 -18.71 -5.66
N THR A 119 -4.10 -18.58 -4.40
CA THR A 119 -4.93 -18.80 -3.21
C THR A 119 -5.36 -17.51 -2.52
N SER A 120 -5.14 -16.35 -3.17
CA SER A 120 -5.44 -15.04 -2.58
C SER A 120 -6.90 -14.89 -2.15
N ILE A 121 -7.08 -14.29 -0.97
CA ILE A 121 -8.39 -14.00 -0.38
C ILE A 121 -8.80 -12.53 -0.56
N SER A 122 -7.87 -11.68 -1.03
CA SER A 122 -8.08 -10.25 -1.21
C SER A 122 -7.33 -9.69 -2.43
N ASN A 123 -7.90 -8.64 -3.03
CA ASN A 123 -7.30 -7.95 -4.16
C ASN A 123 -6.93 -6.51 -3.80
N THR A 124 -5.70 -6.11 -4.09
CA THR A 124 -5.26 -4.73 -3.91
C THR A 124 -4.90 -4.11 -5.26
N LEU A 125 -5.56 -3.01 -5.60
CA LEU A 125 -5.26 -2.21 -6.78
C LEU A 125 -4.33 -1.06 -6.41
N ILE A 126 -3.21 -0.96 -7.10
CA ILE A 126 -2.26 0.15 -7.00
C ILE A 126 -2.25 0.86 -8.34
N HIS A 127 -2.73 2.11 -8.36
CA HIS A 127 -2.88 2.89 -9.58
C HIS A 127 -2.15 4.23 -9.44
N CYS A 128 -0.92 4.27 -9.93
CA CYS A 128 -0.01 5.42 -9.88
C CYS A 128 0.57 5.72 -11.28
N PRO A 129 -0.26 6.05 -12.29
CA PRO A 129 0.12 5.98 -13.70
C PRO A 129 1.17 7.04 -14.10
N TYR A 130 1.41 8.05 -13.27
CA TYR A 130 2.40 9.11 -13.48
C TYR A 130 3.56 9.07 -12.47
N GLY A 131 3.53 8.11 -11.52
CA GLY A 131 4.47 8.03 -10.42
C GLY A 131 5.30 6.75 -10.43
N GLY A 132 6.37 6.76 -9.63
CA GLY A 132 7.19 5.58 -9.37
C GLY A 132 6.60 4.74 -8.25
N VAL A 133 6.61 3.41 -8.41
CA VAL A 133 6.24 2.45 -7.37
C VAL A 133 7.42 1.54 -7.10
N VAL A 134 7.82 1.44 -5.83
CA VAL A 134 8.81 0.46 -5.36
C VAL A 134 8.09 -0.51 -4.44
N VAL A 135 8.19 -1.81 -4.72
CA VAL A 135 7.62 -2.87 -3.89
C VAL A 135 8.74 -3.68 -3.24
N GLU A 136 8.71 -3.75 -1.91
CA GLU A 136 9.66 -4.50 -1.09
C GLU A 136 8.91 -5.53 -0.26
N SER A 137 9.55 -6.68 -0.03
CA SER A 137 9.11 -7.61 1.02
C SER A 137 9.85 -7.32 2.32
N LEU A 138 9.17 -7.50 3.45
CA LEU A 138 9.73 -7.47 4.79
C LEU A 138 9.32 -8.72 5.57
N SER A 139 10.24 -9.26 6.36
CA SER A 139 9.88 -10.25 7.38
C SER A 139 9.07 -9.59 8.50
N TRP A 140 8.24 -10.35 9.22
CA TRP A 140 7.54 -9.83 10.41
C TRP A 140 8.46 -9.13 11.41
N LYS A 141 9.67 -9.64 11.61
CA LYS A 141 10.64 -9.04 12.55
C LYS A 141 11.04 -7.63 12.11
N GLU A 142 11.25 -7.43 10.82
CA GLU A 142 11.55 -6.10 10.26
C GLU A 142 10.34 -5.20 10.32
N MET A 143 9.14 -5.74 10.13
CA MET A 143 7.90 -4.98 10.20
C MET A 143 7.69 -4.31 11.57
N PHE A 144 7.96 -5.03 12.66
CA PHE A 144 7.81 -4.49 14.02
C PHE A 144 8.99 -3.63 14.49
N ASN A 145 10.18 -3.82 13.94
CA ASN A 145 11.37 -3.03 14.31
C ASN A 145 11.45 -1.66 13.60
N LEU A 146 10.57 -1.41 12.63
CA LEU A 146 10.51 -0.17 11.85
C LEU A 146 9.32 0.75 12.25
N GLY A 147 8.55 0.35 13.27
CA GLY A 147 7.43 1.12 13.85
C GLY A 147 7.83 1.98 15.03
#